data_AF-A0AA46TLQ5-F1
#
_entry.id   AF-A0AA46TLQ5-F1
#
_cell.length_a   1.000
_cell.length_b   1.000
_cell.length_c   1.000
_cell.angle_alpha   90.00
_cell.angle_beta   90.00
_cell.angle_gamma   90.00
#
_symmetry.space_group_name_H-M   'P 1'
#
loop_
_entity.id
_entity.type
_entity.pdbx_description
1 polymer ?
#
loop_
_entity_poly.entity_id
_entity_poly.type
_entity_poly.pdbx_seq_one_letter_code
_entity_poly.pdbx_strand_id
1 'polypeptide(L)'
;MIGYSVRRSRFAVVIMAIAVAIVVSGAVVLVGAPIRDRPASPDPSDPGIVFVEGADRLPSDTAADWVTYADHIVVVTAAEETEIPPSREEMDIGEGLIGRDMRLRVDKVVWSRRHAARPAPESVVWHAPGWTFSDGATSRRTTMLYEDEPRVEEGHHYVVALDWVGAKCAAGDGEWLGLGEGGLVPYDHASIGAGENEGKIVSTPQARRSARRPGPDPGLEDTLVGQDASDLARALNDAKPVNRPSAFHGC
;
A
#
# COMPACT_ATOMS: atom_id res chain seq x y z
N MET A 1 -26.34 -23.58 -5.89
CA MET A 1 -26.50 -22.71 -7.09
C MET A 1 -26.14 -21.31 -6.62
N ILE A 2 -24.85 -20.97 -6.64
CA ILE A 2 -24.29 -19.75 -6.04
C ILE A 2 -23.53 -19.06 -7.16
N GLY A 3 -24.07 -17.93 -7.62
CA GLY A 3 -23.43 -17.09 -8.62
C GLY A 3 -22.31 -16.29 -7.98
N TYR A 4 -21.08 -16.53 -8.40
CA TYR A 4 -19.97 -15.64 -8.13
C TYR A 4 -20.09 -14.42 -9.04
N SER A 5 -20.33 -13.25 -8.45
CA SER A 5 -20.25 -11.97 -9.14
C SER A 5 -18.78 -11.58 -9.30
N VAL A 6 -18.15 -12.07 -10.37
CA VAL A 6 -16.84 -11.57 -10.82
C VAL A 6 -17.07 -10.17 -11.41
N ARG A 7 -16.59 -9.12 -10.75
CA ARG A 7 -16.48 -7.80 -11.37
C ARG A 7 -15.52 -7.91 -12.54
N ARG A 8 -16.08 -7.76 -13.76
CA ARG A 8 -15.32 -7.73 -15.01
C ARG A 8 -14.57 -6.40 -15.11
N SER A 9 -13.28 -6.41 -14.80
CA SER A 9 -12.37 -5.31 -15.13
C SER A 9 -12.25 -5.23 -16.66
N ARG A 10 -12.73 -4.13 -17.24
CA ARG A 10 -12.63 -3.90 -18.69
C ARG A 10 -11.21 -3.42 -18.98
N PHE A 11 -10.37 -4.31 -19.50
CA PHE A 11 -9.10 -3.97 -20.11
C PHE A 11 -9.34 -3.01 -21.29
N ALA A 12 -8.81 -1.80 -21.19
CA ALA A 12 -8.58 -0.94 -22.35
C ALA A 12 -7.08 -0.96 -22.64
N VAL A 13 -6.67 -1.88 -23.52
CA VAL A 13 -5.35 -1.86 -24.16
C VAL A 13 -5.35 -0.70 -25.15
N VAL A 14 -4.67 0.40 -24.82
CA VAL A 14 -4.39 1.47 -25.79
C VAL A 14 -3.02 1.21 -26.39
N ILE A 15 -3.03 0.63 -27.59
CA ILE A 15 -1.85 0.49 -28.44
C ILE A 15 -1.48 1.89 -28.93
N MET A 16 -0.29 2.37 -28.55
CA MET A 16 0.29 3.60 -29.07
C MET A 16 0.78 3.34 -30.51
N ALA A 17 0.17 3.99 -31.50
CA ALA A 17 0.66 4.01 -32.87
C ALA A 17 1.11 5.44 -33.22
N ILE A 18 2.44 5.63 -33.30
CA ILE A 18 3.06 6.82 -33.84
C ILE A 18 2.89 6.80 -35.36
N ALA A 19 2.27 7.84 -35.93
CA ALA A 19 2.26 8.07 -37.37
C ALA A 19 2.78 9.49 -37.69
N VAL A 20 3.74 9.52 -38.61
CA VAL A 20 4.55 10.67 -39.05
C VAL A 20 3.78 11.59 -40.01
N ALA A 21 4.01 12.90 -39.81
CA ALA A 21 3.88 14.11 -40.64
C ALA A 21 3.19 14.09 -42.03
N ILE A 22 2.34 15.11 -42.27
CA ILE A 22 2.27 15.85 -43.54
C ILE A 22 2.04 17.35 -43.28
N VAL A 23 2.89 18.19 -43.87
CA VAL A 23 2.77 19.65 -44.01
C VAL A 23 1.84 19.96 -45.20
N VAL A 24 0.79 20.76 -44.99
CA VAL A 24 0.13 21.52 -46.08
C VAL A 24 -0.30 22.89 -45.56
N SER A 25 0.20 23.92 -46.24
CA SER A 25 -0.14 25.35 -46.08
C SER A 25 -1.58 25.66 -46.47
N GLY A 26 -2.28 26.49 -45.70
CA GLY A 26 -3.61 27.01 -46.04
C GLY A 26 -4.05 28.14 -45.10
N ALA A 27 -4.67 29.18 -45.66
CA ALA A 27 -4.78 30.54 -45.11
C ALA A 27 -5.87 30.76 -44.03
N VAL A 28 -5.76 31.93 -43.39
CA VAL A 28 -6.44 32.49 -42.21
C VAL A 28 -7.98 32.66 -42.33
N VAL A 29 -8.71 32.33 -41.24
CA VAL A 29 -9.84 33.14 -40.73
C VAL A 29 -9.78 33.16 -39.20
N LEU A 30 -9.44 34.32 -38.62
CA LEU A 30 -9.47 34.59 -37.18
C LEU A 30 -10.92 34.85 -36.75
N VAL A 31 -11.57 33.84 -36.16
CA VAL A 31 -12.74 34.04 -35.31
C VAL A 31 -12.26 33.99 -33.86
N GLY A 32 -12.32 35.14 -33.18
CA GLY A 32 -11.95 35.26 -31.77
C GLY A 32 -12.90 34.47 -30.88
N ALA A 33 -12.55 33.22 -30.60
CA ALA A 33 -13.08 32.48 -29.47
C ALA A 33 -12.26 32.86 -28.22
N PRO A 34 -12.88 33.03 -27.04
CA PRO A 34 -12.13 33.24 -25.81
C PRO A 34 -11.20 32.04 -25.61
N ILE A 35 -9.91 32.32 -25.46
CA ILE A 35 -8.90 31.36 -25.06
C ILE A 35 -9.40 30.80 -23.72
N ARG A 36 -9.98 29.61 -23.77
CA ARG A 36 -10.19 28.79 -22.57
C ARG A 36 -8.81 28.54 -22.02
N ASP A 37 -8.58 28.90 -20.76
CA ASP A 37 -7.39 28.57 -20.02
C ASP A 37 -7.02 27.11 -20.32
N ARG A 38 -5.90 26.92 -21.03
CA ARG A 38 -5.28 25.61 -21.10
C ARG A 38 -4.99 25.24 -19.64
N PRO A 39 -5.38 24.05 -19.16
CA PRO A 39 -4.84 23.57 -17.90
C PRO A 39 -3.32 23.69 -18.00
N ALA A 40 -2.71 24.31 -16.98
CA ALA A 40 -1.27 24.48 -16.93
C ALA A 40 -0.61 23.14 -17.26
N SER A 41 0.36 23.15 -18.19
CA SER A 41 1.19 21.97 -18.40
C SER A 41 1.75 21.53 -17.05
N PRO A 42 1.80 20.21 -16.75
CA PRO A 42 2.43 19.71 -15.53
C PRO A 42 3.80 20.36 -15.38
N ASP A 43 4.09 20.88 -14.19
CA ASP A 43 5.39 21.46 -13.90
C ASP A 43 6.45 20.37 -14.10
N PRO A 44 7.43 20.55 -15.00
CA PRO A 44 8.50 19.57 -15.20
C PRO A 44 9.40 19.39 -13.96
N SER A 45 9.21 20.19 -12.91
CA SER A 45 9.84 20.03 -11.61
C SER A 45 8.99 19.30 -10.56
N ASP A 46 7.75 18.91 -10.89
CA ASP A 46 6.98 17.93 -10.11
C ASP A 46 7.29 16.55 -10.69
N PRO A 47 8.14 15.73 -10.03
CA PRO A 47 8.48 14.39 -10.53
C PRO A 47 7.26 13.46 -10.57
N GLY A 48 6.10 13.90 -10.06
CA GLY A 48 4.86 13.15 -10.05
C GLY A 48 4.84 12.09 -8.95
N ILE A 49 3.68 11.48 -8.79
CA ILE A 49 3.47 10.28 -7.97
C ILE A 49 3.02 9.19 -8.93
N VAL A 50 3.63 8.02 -8.82
CA VAL A 50 3.18 6.81 -9.49
C VAL A 50 2.46 5.94 -8.48
N PHE A 51 1.20 5.64 -8.73
CA PHE A 51 0.48 4.61 -7.99
C PHE A 51 0.82 3.24 -8.58
N VAL A 52 1.14 2.31 -7.71
CA VAL A 52 1.39 0.91 -8.01
C VAL A 52 0.18 0.14 -7.48
N GLU A 53 -0.29 -0.83 -8.26
CA GLU A 53 -1.34 -1.75 -7.83
C GLU A 53 -0.74 -3.13 -7.61
N GLY A 54 -1.13 -3.77 -6.51
CA GLY A 54 -0.73 -5.12 -6.14
C GLY A 54 -1.94 -6.03 -5.99
N ALA A 55 -1.69 -7.33 -5.91
CA ALA A 55 -2.70 -8.28 -5.44
C ALA A 55 -2.34 -8.72 -4.03
N ASP A 56 -3.30 -8.62 -3.12
CA ASP A 56 -3.12 -9.07 -1.74
C ASP A 56 -2.72 -10.53 -1.63
N ARG A 57 -1.76 -10.77 -0.74
CA ARG A 57 -1.30 -12.12 -0.44
C ARG A 57 -2.34 -12.89 0.37
N LEU A 58 -2.95 -12.23 1.35
CA LEU A 58 -3.98 -12.78 2.23
C LEU A 58 -5.10 -11.75 2.43
N PRO A 59 -6.35 -12.19 2.62
CA PRO A 59 -7.44 -11.30 2.99
C PRO A 59 -7.11 -10.47 4.24
N SER A 60 -7.49 -9.20 4.22
CA SER A 60 -7.25 -8.27 5.33
C SER A 60 -8.38 -7.26 5.56
N ASP A 61 -9.56 -7.48 4.99
CA ASP A 61 -10.62 -6.46 5.05
C ASP A 61 -11.40 -6.51 6.35
N THR A 62 -11.53 -7.66 7.00
CA THR A 62 -12.40 -7.81 8.17
C THR A 62 -11.65 -8.26 9.42
N ALA A 63 -12.23 -8.02 10.59
CA ALA A 63 -11.71 -8.60 11.84
C ALA A 63 -11.62 -10.12 11.77
N ALA A 64 -12.53 -10.78 11.03
CA ALA A 64 -12.48 -12.21 10.80
C ALA A 64 -11.26 -12.62 9.98
N ASP A 65 -10.90 -11.85 8.94
CA ASP A 65 -9.70 -12.10 8.15
C ASP A 65 -8.43 -11.93 9.00
N TRP A 66 -8.34 -10.83 9.75
CA TRP A 66 -7.20 -10.54 10.61
C TRP A 66 -6.94 -11.67 11.61
N VAL A 67 -7.97 -12.14 12.33
CA VAL A 67 -7.80 -13.26 13.28
C VAL A 67 -7.62 -14.63 12.61
N THR A 68 -8.00 -14.75 11.34
CA THR A 68 -7.79 -15.99 10.57
C THR A 68 -6.36 -16.12 10.11
N TYR A 69 -5.75 -15.02 9.68
CA TYR A 69 -4.49 -15.03 8.94
C TYR A 69 -3.31 -14.48 9.74
N ALA A 70 -3.49 -13.46 10.57
CA ALA A 70 -2.41 -12.91 11.39
C ALA A 70 -2.01 -13.85 12.53
N ASP A 71 -0.74 -13.82 12.90
CA ASP A 71 -0.22 -14.36 14.14
C ASP A 71 -0.19 -13.30 15.24
N HIS A 72 0.17 -12.07 14.88
CA HIS A 72 0.18 -10.93 15.79
C HIS A 72 -0.40 -9.69 15.11
N ILE A 73 -1.08 -8.87 15.90
CA ILE A 73 -1.48 -7.53 15.49
C ILE A 73 -0.80 -6.57 16.45
N VAL A 74 -0.04 -5.64 15.90
CA VAL A 74 0.89 -4.79 16.66
C VAL A 74 0.71 -3.33 16.31
N VAL A 75 1.00 -2.45 17.27
CA VAL A 75 1.29 -1.03 17.01
C VAL A 75 2.80 -0.89 16.83
N VAL A 76 3.21 -0.18 15.80
CA VAL A 76 4.61 0.05 15.46
C VAL A 76 4.91 1.52 15.24
N THR A 77 6.17 1.88 15.40
CA THR A 77 6.75 3.16 14.96
C THR A 77 7.70 2.89 13.80
N ALA A 78 7.56 3.61 12.68
CA ALA A 78 8.56 3.61 11.63
C ALA A 78 9.81 4.37 12.09
N ALA A 79 10.93 3.67 12.23
CA ALA A 79 12.09 4.16 12.97
C ALA A 79 13.32 4.49 12.12
N GLU A 80 13.48 3.81 10.98
CA GLU A 80 14.61 4.02 10.07
C GLU A 80 14.21 3.60 8.65
N GLU A 81 14.57 4.42 7.67
CA GLU A 81 14.50 4.12 6.25
C GLU A 81 15.87 3.72 5.69
N THR A 82 15.90 2.68 4.86
CA THR A 82 17.07 2.29 4.08
C THR A 82 16.70 2.15 2.61
N GLU A 83 17.40 2.88 1.75
CA GLU A 83 17.24 2.71 0.30
C GLU A 83 17.91 1.42 -0.18
N ILE A 84 17.19 0.68 -1.03
CA ILE A 84 17.74 -0.47 -1.75
C ILE A 84 18.15 0.03 -3.13
N PRO A 85 19.45 0.03 -3.46
CA PRO A 85 19.91 0.51 -4.75
C PRO A 85 19.37 -0.37 -5.89
N PRO A 86 19.16 0.19 -7.09
CA PRO A 86 18.79 -0.59 -8.25
C PRO A 86 19.80 -1.69 -8.54
N SER A 87 19.33 -2.79 -9.11
CA SER A 87 20.19 -3.84 -9.62
C SER A 87 21.08 -3.32 -10.76
N ARG A 88 22.18 -4.04 -11.01
CA ARG A 88 23.04 -3.74 -12.15
C ARG A 88 22.28 -3.81 -13.49
N GLU A 89 21.33 -4.74 -13.60
CA GLU A 89 20.52 -4.91 -14.80
C GLU A 89 19.62 -3.69 -15.06
N GLU A 90 18.94 -3.18 -14.03
CA GLU A 90 18.16 -1.94 -14.13
C GLU A 90 19.04 -0.73 -14.49
N MET A 91 20.25 -0.65 -13.92
CA MET A 91 21.21 0.40 -14.28
C MET A 91 21.71 0.28 -15.72
N ASP A 92 21.94 -0.94 -16.23
CA ASP A 92 22.41 -1.19 -17.59
C ASP A 92 21.32 -0.87 -18.63
N ILE A 93 20.04 -1.08 -18.29
CA ILE A 93 18.88 -0.73 -19.14
C ILE A 93 18.56 0.78 -19.03
N GLY A 94 18.93 1.42 -17.92
CA GLY A 94 18.71 2.85 -17.68
C GLY A 94 17.32 3.17 -17.12
N GLU A 95 16.56 2.17 -16.68
CA GLU A 95 15.28 2.34 -16.01
C GLU A 95 15.09 1.23 -14.97
N GLY A 96 14.35 1.51 -13.89
CA GLY A 96 14.08 0.52 -12.87
C GLY A 96 13.58 1.12 -11.56
N LEU A 97 13.69 0.33 -10.50
CA LEU A 97 13.20 0.68 -9.17
C LEU A 97 14.36 0.97 -8.21
N ILE A 98 14.14 1.95 -7.34
CA ILE A 98 14.91 2.14 -6.11
C ILE A 98 13.98 1.65 -5.01
N GLY A 99 14.32 0.52 -4.39
CA GLY A 99 13.54 -0.06 -3.31
C GLY A 99 13.76 0.67 -1.99
N ARG A 100 12.98 0.30 -0.99
CA ARG A 100 13.04 0.90 0.34
C ARG A 100 12.62 -0.10 1.40
N ASP A 101 13.44 -0.18 2.45
CA ASP A 101 13.13 -0.89 3.67
C ASP A 101 12.86 0.08 4.80
N MET A 102 11.75 -0.14 5.50
CA MET A 102 11.40 0.56 6.73
C MET A 102 11.59 -0.36 7.92
N ARG A 103 12.43 0.02 8.87
CA ARG A 103 12.54 -0.68 10.14
C ARG A 103 11.44 -0.21 11.08
N LEU A 104 10.47 -1.09 11.33
CA LEU A 104 9.34 -0.81 12.22
C LEU A 104 9.65 -1.38 13.60
N ARG A 105 9.68 -0.51 14.62
CA ARG A 105 9.82 -0.91 16.02
C ARG A 105 8.46 -1.24 16.60
N VAL A 106 8.30 -2.42 17.19
CA VAL A 106 7.04 -2.81 17.82
C VAL A 106 6.91 -2.11 19.18
N ASP A 107 5.88 -1.29 19.32
CA ASP A 107 5.58 -0.56 20.55
C ASP A 107 4.66 -1.36 21.48
N LYS A 108 3.68 -2.04 20.88
CA LYS A 108 2.62 -2.74 21.62
C LYS A 108 2.09 -3.91 20.80
N VAL A 109 1.88 -5.05 21.46
CA VAL A 109 1.07 -6.14 20.91
C VAL A 109 -0.39 -5.89 21.27
N VAL A 110 -1.25 -5.76 20.26
CA VAL A 110 -2.69 -5.53 20.40
C VAL A 110 -3.44 -6.86 20.55
N TRP A 111 -3.07 -7.84 19.73
CA TRP A 111 -3.66 -9.17 19.73
C TRP A 111 -2.64 -10.21 19.29
N SER A 112 -2.83 -11.45 19.71
CA SER A 112 -2.01 -12.58 19.27
C SER A 112 -2.83 -13.83 19.13
N ARG A 113 -2.56 -14.59 18.08
CA ARG A 113 -3.15 -15.91 17.89
C ARG A 113 -2.71 -16.82 19.03
N ARG A 114 -3.67 -17.59 19.55
CA ARG A 114 -3.37 -18.69 20.46
C ARG A 114 -2.46 -19.70 19.75
N HIS A 115 -1.29 -19.98 20.31
CA HIS A 115 -0.27 -20.87 19.73
C HIS A 115 0.32 -20.36 18.40
N ALA A 116 0.50 -19.04 18.25
CA ALA A 116 1.32 -18.49 17.17
C ALA A 116 2.67 -19.22 17.06
N ALA A 117 3.14 -19.47 15.83
CA ALA A 117 4.35 -20.27 15.59
C ALA A 117 5.63 -19.60 16.12
N ARG A 118 5.61 -18.27 16.22
CA ARG A 118 6.69 -17.43 16.75
C ARG A 118 6.11 -16.45 17.77
N PRO A 119 6.91 -15.94 18.71
CA PRO A 119 6.50 -14.79 19.52
C PRO A 119 6.46 -13.52 18.66
N ALA A 120 5.70 -12.51 19.11
CA ALA A 120 5.68 -11.22 18.44
C ALA A 120 7.10 -10.62 18.37
N PRO A 121 7.52 -10.07 17.22
CA PRO A 121 8.85 -9.51 17.08
C PRO A 121 8.99 -8.19 17.87
N GLU A 122 10.22 -7.82 18.23
CA GLU A 122 10.53 -6.49 18.76
C GLU A 122 10.65 -5.44 17.64
N SER A 123 11.00 -5.89 16.44
CA SER A 123 11.03 -5.07 15.22
C SER A 123 10.82 -5.92 13.98
N VAL A 124 10.30 -5.32 12.92
CA VAL A 124 10.11 -5.94 11.61
C VAL A 124 10.68 -5.05 10.52
N VAL A 125 11.27 -5.65 9.49
CA VAL A 125 11.63 -4.95 8.26
C VAL A 125 10.41 -4.96 7.36
N TRP A 126 9.98 -3.79 6.91
CA TRP A 126 8.84 -3.61 6.03
C TRP A 126 9.30 -3.10 4.67
N HIS A 127 9.05 -3.90 3.64
CA HIS A 127 9.38 -3.56 2.26
C HIS A 127 8.32 -2.60 1.72
N ALA A 128 8.67 -1.33 1.55
CA ALA A 128 7.75 -0.29 1.08
C ALA A 128 8.10 0.16 -0.35
N PRO A 129 7.13 0.66 -1.14
CA PRO A 129 7.42 1.27 -2.43
C PRO A 129 8.42 2.43 -2.28
N GLY A 130 9.55 2.37 -2.98
CA GLY A 130 10.50 3.47 -3.00
C GLY A 130 10.19 4.45 -4.14
N TRP A 131 10.99 4.37 -5.19
CA TRP A 131 10.91 5.25 -6.36
C TRP A 131 11.14 4.47 -7.66
N THR A 132 10.69 5.04 -8.77
CA THR A 132 11.11 4.64 -10.12
C THR A 132 12.11 5.65 -10.69
N PHE A 133 12.99 5.22 -11.58
CA PHE A 133 13.89 6.10 -12.31
C PHE A 133 13.96 5.73 -13.80
N SER A 134 14.40 6.69 -14.62
CA SER A 134 14.60 6.52 -16.06
C SER A 134 15.83 7.29 -16.53
N ASP A 135 16.27 7.05 -17.77
CA ASP A 135 17.47 7.61 -18.40
C ASP A 135 18.78 7.36 -17.61
N GLY A 136 18.83 6.32 -16.79
CA GLY A 136 19.96 6.00 -15.91
C GLY A 136 20.17 7.02 -14.78
N ALA A 137 19.22 7.94 -14.56
CA ALA A 137 19.36 9.04 -13.62
C ALA A 137 18.62 8.77 -12.31
N THR A 138 19.25 8.03 -11.39
CA THR A 138 18.67 7.71 -10.06
C THR A 138 18.40 8.93 -9.19
N SER A 139 19.03 10.08 -9.48
CA SER A 139 18.75 11.35 -8.81
C SER A 139 17.48 12.05 -9.32
N ARG A 140 16.98 11.68 -10.50
CA ARG A 140 15.71 12.17 -11.09
C ARG A 140 14.65 11.09 -10.98
N ARG A 141 14.36 10.70 -9.74
CA ARG A 141 13.44 9.61 -9.41
C ARG A 141 12.04 10.12 -9.08
N THR A 142 11.05 9.28 -9.35
CA THR A 142 9.63 9.54 -9.12
C THR A 142 9.12 8.66 -7.99
N THR A 143 8.43 9.27 -7.02
CA THR A 143 7.87 8.59 -5.86
C THR A 143 6.82 7.56 -6.27
N MET A 144 6.91 6.35 -5.71
CA MET A 144 5.90 5.31 -5.88
C MET A 144 5.09 5.11 -4.61
N LEU A 145 3.78 4.90 -4.72
CA LEU A 145 2.87 4.59 -3.61
C LEU A 145 1.97 3.43 -4.01
N TYR A 146 1.51 2.64 -3.04
CA TYR A 146 0.32 1.83 -3.25
C TYR A 146 -0.92 2.73 -3.11
N GLU A 147 -1.95 2.50 -3.92
CA GLU A 147 -3.24 3.17 -3.75
C GLU A 147 -3.92 2.68 -2.46
N ASP A 148 -4.55 3.59 -1.73
CA ASP A 148 -5.28 3.34 -0.49
C ASP A 148 -4.44 2.78 0.68
N GLU A 149 -3.11 2.74 0.55
CA GLU A 149 -2.18 2.34 1.60
C GLU A 149 -1.29 3.51 2.10
N PRO A 150 -0.81 3.45 3.36
CA PRO A 150 0.21 4.38 3.82
C PRO A 150 1.54 4.15 3.11
N ARG A 151 2.28 5.25 2.89
CA ARG A 151 3.62 5.20 2.33
C ARG A 151 4.62 4.59 3.33
N VAL A 152 4.30 4.61 4.62
CA VAL A 152 5.17 4.25 5.74
C VAL A 152 6.36 5.20 5.84
N GLU A 153 6.25 6.19 6.71
CA GLU A 153 7.21 7.29 6.84
C GLU A 153 7.76 7.36 8.26
N GLU A 154 9.03 7.74 8.39
CA GLU A 154 9.70 7.81 9.71
C GLU A 154 8.94 8.70 10.70
N GLY A 155 8.88 8.26 11.96
CA GLY A 155 8.24 8.99 13.05
C GLY A 155 6.73 8.81 13.14
N HIS A 156 6.09 8.17 12.16
CA HIS A 156 4.67 7.83 12.20
C HIS A 156 4.41 6.47 12.84
N HIS A 157 3.17 6.31 13.32
CA HIS A 157 2.70 5.09 13.97
C HIS A 157 1.68 4.37 13.10
N TYR A 158 1.76 3.03 13.12
CA TYR A 158 0.88 2.17 12.34
C TYR A 158 0.39 1.00 13.18
N VAL A 159 -0.80 0.49 12.86
CA VAL A 159 -1.24 -0.84 13.24
C VAL A 159 -0.90 -1.78 12.10
N VAL A 160 -0.29 -2.92 12.41
CA VAL A 160 0.11 -3.94 11.43
C VAL A 160 -0.39 -5.32 11.84
N ALA A 161 -1.07 -6.00 10.92
CA ALA A 161 -1.41 -7.42 11.03
C ALA A 161 -0.30 -8.27 10.40
N LEU A 162 0.43 -9.01 11.24
CA LEU A 162 1.63 -9.78 10.86
C LEU A 162 1.34 -11.28 10.81
N ASP A 163 1.80 -11.95 9.76
CA ASP A 163 1.81 -13.41 9.57
C ASP A 163 3.26 -13.89 9.40
N TRP A 164 3.65 -14.95 10.12
CA TRP A 164 4.97 -15.54 9.96
C TRP A 164 4.98 -16.47 8.77
N VAL A 165 5.76 -16.14 7.75
CA VAL A 165 6.02 -17.02 6.62
C VAL A 165 7.33 -17.75 6.86
N GLY A 166 7.22 -19.05 7.13
CA GLY A 166 8.39 -19.92 7.26
C GLY A 166 9.22 -19.97 5.98
N ALA A 167 10.50 -20.31 6.11
CA ALA A 167 11.39 -20.45 4.96
C ALA A 167 10.81 -21.43 3.93
N LYS A 168 10.64 -20.98 2.69
CA LYS A 168 10.07 -21.79 1.60
C LYS A 168 11.04 -22.89 1.12
N CYS A 169 12.35 -22.69 1.31
CA CYS A 169 13.40 -23.64 0.95
C CYS A 169 14.43 -23.76 2.09
N ALA A 170 15.24 -24.82 2.10
CA ALA A 170 16.16 -25.19 3.20
C ALA A 170 17.26 -24.15 3.57
N ALA A 171 17.27 -22.98 2.92
CA ALA A 171 18.13 -21.86 3.27
C ALA A 171 17.28 -20.62 3.59
N GLY A 172 17.49 -20.06 4.77
CA GLY A 172 16.85 -18.84 5.25
C GLY A 172 16.13 -19.03 6.59
N ASP A 173 16.05 -17.95 7.35
CA ASP A 173 15.05 -17.80 8.39
C ASP A 173 13.73 -17.37 7.70
N GLY A 174 12.58 -17.71 8.29
CA GLY A 174 11.31 -17.15 7.82
C GLY A 174 11.25 -15.64 8.00
N GLU A 175 10.16 -15.03 7.55
CA GLU A 175 9.96 -13.58 7.60
C GLU A 175 8.57 -13.22 8.11
N TRP A 176 8.47 -12.03 8.71
CA TRP A 176 7.20 -11.43 9.08
C TRP A 176 6.68 -10.62 7.90
N LEU A 177 5.49 -10.94 7.42
CA LEU A 177 4.83 -10.19 6.35
C LEU A 177 3.51 -9.61 6.84
N GLY A 178 3.10 -8.50 6.23
CA GLY A 178 1.72 -8.05 6.26
C GLY A 178 0.76 -9.06 5.62
N LEU A 179 -0.52 -8.94 5.93
CA LEU A 179 -1.56 -9.74 5.28
C LEU A 179 -1.82 -9.29 3.84
N GLY A 180 -2.16 -8.01 3.69
CA GLY A 180 -2.58 -7.31 2.48
C GLY A 180 -2.75 -5.82 2.78
N GLU A 181 -3.32 -5.06 1.85
CA GLU A 181 -3.49 -3.61 1.91
C GLU A 181 -4.21 -3.17 3.20
N GLY A 182 -5.32 -3.83 3.53
CA GLY A 182 -6.09 -3.56 4.74
C GLY A 182 -5.36 -3.93 6.05
N GLY A 183 -4.22 -4.62 5.98
CA GLY A 183 -3.45 -5.09 7.13
C GLY A 183 -2.46 -4.06 7.70
N LEU A 184 -2.34 -2.88 7.10
CA LEU A 184 -1.44 -1.80 7.50
C LEU A 184 -2.22 -0.49 7.60
N VAL A 185 -2.37 0.05 8.81
CA VAL A 185 -3.32 1.14 9.08
C VAL A 185 -2.64 2.30 9.81
N PRO A 186 -2.81 3.56 9.37
CA PRO A 186 -2.31 4.73 10.10
C PRO A 186 -2.85 4.79 11.53
N TYR A 187 -2.00 5.12 12.51
CA TYR A 187 -2.34 5.09 13.94
C TYR A 187 -1.70 6.21 14.78
N ASP A 188 -1.47 7.37 14.20
CA ASP A 188 -0.94 8.51 14.94
C ASP A 188 -1.89 8.95 16.06
N HIS A 189 -1.29 9.41 17.16
CA HIS A 189 -2.02 9.88 18.34
C HIS A 189 -3.00 8.84 18.93
N ALA A 190 -2.66 7.55 18.80
CA ALA A 190 -3.46 6.43 19.26
C ALA A 190 -4.87 6.36 18.65
N SER A 191 -4.98 6.72 17.37
CA SER A 191 -6.26 6.88 16.67
C SER A 191 -6.20 6.20 15.30
N ILE A 192 -7.01 5.16 15.10
CA ILE A 192 -7.07 4.40 13.85
C ILE A 192 -7.46 5.32 12.68
N GLY A 193 -6.71 5.21 11.57
CA GLY A 193 -6.88 6.00 10.36
C GLY A 193 -6.28 7.41 10.43
N ALA A 194 -5.67 7.81 11.54
CA ALA A 194 -4.95 9.09 11.64
C ALA A 194 -3.46 8.88 11.37
N GLY A 195 -2.83 9.84 10.71
CA GLY A 195 -1.39 9.84 10.44
C GLY A 195 -1.07 9.90 8.96
N GLU A 196 0.11 9.45 8.59
CA GLU A 196 0.54 9.40 7.21
C GLU A 196 -0.26 8.35 6.42
N ASN A 197 -0.83 8.77 5.29
CA ASN A 197 -1.46 7.91 4.29
C ASN A 197 -1.14 8.45 2.89
N GLU A 198 -0.65 7.60 1.97
CA GLU A 198 -0.25 7.98 0.62
C GLU A 198 0.64 9.24 0.53
N GLY A 199 1.60 9.39 1.45
CA GLY A 199 2.49 10.55 1.51
C GLY A 199 1.84 11.84 2.01
N LYS A 200 0.64 11.77 2.61
CA LYS A 200 -0.09 12.91 3.17
C LYS A 200 -0.45 12.67 4.62
N ILE A 201 -0.42 13.72 5.43
CA ILE A 201 -0.90 13.65 6.80
C ILE A 201 -2.42 13.79 6.84
N VAL A 202 -3.08 12.76 7.35
CA VAL A 202 -4.52 12.65 7.51
C VAL A 202 -4.91 12.76 8.98
N SER A 203 -5.72 13.75 9.33
CA SER A 203 -6.30 13.86 10.66
C SER A 203 -7.48 12.89 10.85
N THR A 204 -7.78 12.50 12.10
CA THR A 204 -8.95 11.66 12.38
C THR A 204 -10.27 12.20 11.79
N PRO A 205 -10.59 13.51 11.85
CA PRO A 205 -11.78 14.03 11.20
C PRO A 205 -11.77 13.88 9.67
N GLN A 206 -10.61 13.93 9.01
CA GLN A 206 -10.50 13.66 7.57
C GLN A 206 -10.75 12.18 7.28
N ALA A 207 -10.08 11.29 8.01
CA ALA A 207 -10.26 9.85 7.87
C ALA A 207 -11.74 9.44 8.06
N ARG A 208 -12.41 9.98 9.10
CA ARG A 208 -13.85 9.73 9.34
C ARG A 208 -14.75 10.21 8.22
N ARG A 209 -14.34 11.22 7.44
CA ARG A 209 -15.11 11.67 6.27
C ARG A 209 -14.92 10.73 5.09
N SER A 210 -13.70 10.20 4.89
CA SER A 210 -13.42 9.19 3.87
C SER A 210 -14.19 7.89 4.15
N ALA A 211 -14.09 7.36 5.37
CA ALA A 211 -14.78 6.13 5.80
C ALA A 211 -16.32 6.23 5.82
N ARG A 212 -16.90 7.44 5.72
CA ARG A 212 -18.36 7.65 5.56
C ARG A 212 -18.84 7.47 4.12
N ARG A 213 -17.92 7.34 3.18
CA ARG A 213 -18.21 7.03 1.78
C ARG A 213 -17.66 5.63 1.44
N PRO A 214 -17.86 4.61 2.29
CA PRO A 214 -17.23 3.33 2.05
C PRO A 214 -17.82 2.71 0.79
N GLY A 215 -17.07 1.79 0.20
CA GLY A 215 -17.58 0.86 -0.79
C GLY A 215 -18.73 0.00 -0.24
N PRO A 216 -19.24 -0.96 -1.02
CA PRO A 216 -20.33 -1.84 -0.59
C PRO A 216 -20.00 -2.62 0.70
N ASP A 217 -18.72 -2.86 0.99
CA ASP A 217 -18.24 -3.57 2.18
C ASP A 217 -17.09 -2.75 2.80
N PRO A 218 -17.32 -1.98 3.89
CA PRO A 218 -16.24 -1.24 4.56
C PRO A 218 -15.27 -2.20 5.25
N GLY A 219 -13.98 -1.91 5.15
CA GLY A 219 -12.95 -2.65 5.87
C GLY A 219 -12.97 -2.39 7.39
N LEU A 220 -12.20 -3.17 8.13
CA LEU A 220 -12.11 -3.09 9.58
C LEU A 220 -11.62 -1.70 10.01
N GLU A 221 -10.60 -1.20 9.34
CA GLU A 221 -10.02 0.13 9.52
C GLU A 221 -11.06 1.23 9.30
N ASP A 222 -11.90 1.13 8.28
CA ASP A 222 -13.03 2.04 8.04
C ASP A 222 -14.04 2.03 9.20
N THR A 223 -14.37 0.84 9.73
CA THR A 223 -15.34 0.74 10.84
C THR A 223 -14.80 1.27 12.16
N LEU A 224 -13.48 1.26 12.33
CA LEU A 224 -12.81 1.64 13.57
C LEU A 224 -12.14 3.02 13.51
N VAL A 225 -12.38 3.82 12.47
CA VAL A 225 -11.72 5.13 12.35
C VAL A 225 -11.95 6.03 13.57
N GLY A 226 -10.82 6.44 14.15
CA GLY A 226 -10.76 7.28 15.33
C GLY A 226 -11.05 6.58 16.64
N GLN A 227 -11.06 5.25 16.65
CA GLN A 227 -11.00 4.41 17.84
C GLN A 227 -9.54 4.07 18.17
N ASP A 228 -9.30 3.48 19.33
CA ASP A 228 -7.95 3.13 19.79
C ASP A 228 -7.66 1.61 19.66
N ALA A 229 -6.43 1.22 20.01
CA ALA A 229 -5.99 -0.17 19.99
C ALA A 229 -6.79 -1.09 20.93
N SER A 230 -7.40 -0.57 22.00
CA SER A 230 -8.24 -1.37 22.91
C SER A 230 -9.58 -1.71 22.26
N ASP A 231 -10.15 -0.79 21.49
CA ASP A 231 -11.36 -1.04 20.70
C ASP A 231 -11.09 -2.03 19.56
N LEU A 232 -9.94 -1.90 18.89
CA LEU A 232 -9.47 -2.91 17.92
C LEU A 232 -9.31 -4.28 18.57
N ALA A 233 -8.63 -4.37 19.71
CA ALA A 233 -8.47 -5.63 20.44
C ALA A 233 -9.83 -6.26 20.80
N ARG A 234 -10.83 -5.45 21.16
CA ARG A 234 -12.19 -5.93 21.43
C ARG A 234 -12.84 -6.52 20.17
N ALA A 235 -12.79 -5.78 19.05
CA ALA A 235 -13.33 -6.23 17.77
C ALA A 235 -12.69 -7.56 17.31
N LEU A 236 -11.37 -7.70 17.48
CA LEU A 236 -10.64 -8.92 17.15
C LEU A 236 -11.02 -10.11 18.06
N ASN A 237 -11.19 -9.87 19.36
CA ASN A 237 -11.60 -10.94 20.29
C ASN A 237 -13.06 -11.39 20.08
N ASP A 238 -13.93 -10.51 19.58
CA ASP A 238 -15.31 -10.82 19.26
C ASP A 238 -15.45 -11.51 17.89
N ALA A 239 -14.43 -11.38 17.02
CA ALA A 239 -14.42 -11.97 15.69
C ALA A 239 -14.24 -13.49 15.70
N LYS A 240 -14.84 -14.15 14.71
CA LYS A 240 -14.69 -15.59 14.49
C LYS A 240 -13.78 -15.82 13.29
N PRO A 241 -12.71 -16.62 13.41
CA PRO A 241 -11.90 -17.00 12.27
C PRO A 241 -12.74 -17.71 11.19
N VAL A 242 -12.43 -17.42 9.93
CA VAL A 242 -12.92 -18.18 8.78
C VAL A 242 -12.02 -19.39 8.52
N ASN A 243 -12.49 -20.34 7.71
CA ASN A 243 -11.69 -21.52 7.38
C ASN A 243 -10.50 -21.11 6.50
N ARG A 244 -9.27 -21.27 7.02
CA ARG A 244 -8.03 -21.05 6.26
C ARG A 244 -7.93 -22.14 5.17
N PRO A 245 -7.84 -21.79 3.88
CA PRO A 245 -7.45 -22.76 2.85
C PRO A 245 -6.11 -23.38 3.26
N SER A 246 -5.97 -24.70 3.10
CA SER A 246 -4.70 -25.37 3.35
C SER A 246 -3.60 -24.72 2.51
N ALA A 247 -2.56 -24.19 3.16
CA ALA A 247 -1.46 -23.55 2.47
C ALA A 247 -0.80 -24.52 1.47
N PHE A 248 -0.59 -24.07 0.24
CA PHE A 248 0.23 -24.80 -0.72
C PHE A 248 1.69 -24.77 -0.22
N HIS A 249 2.17 -25.92 0.24
CA HIS A 249 3.58 -26.13 0.60
C HIS A 249 4.33 -26.68 -0.61
N GLY A 250 4.42 -25.88 -1.67
CA GLY A 250 5.23 -26.20 -2.86
C GLY A 250 6.63 -25.61 -2.71
N CYS A 251 7.65 -26.46 -2.87
CA CYS A 251 9.02 -26.05 -3.16
C CYS A 251 9.23 -25.95 -4.67
#